data_AF-A0A7W0K2B5-F1
#
_entry.id   AF-A0A7W0K2B5-F1
#
_cell.length_a   1.000
_cell.length_b   1.000
_cell.length_c   1.000
_cell.angle_alpha   90.00
_cell.angle_beta   90.00
_cell.angle_gamma   90.00
#
_symmetry.space_group_name_H-M   'P 1'
#
loop_
_entity.id
_entity.type
_entity.pdbx_description
1 polymer ?
#
loop_
_entity_poly.entity_id
_entity_poly.type
_entity_poly.pdbx_seq_one_letter_code
_entity_poly.pdbx_strand_id
1 'polypeptide(L)' 'MTAAGDVLVVLLRGINVGGRHKLPMPLLRETCESLGCTDVTTYIQSGNVVVR' A
#
# COMPACT_ATOMS: atom_id res chain seq x y z
N MET A 1 -14.18 -24.16 2.71
CA MET A 1 -13.68 -23.48 3.92
C MET A 1 -12.48 -22.65 3.51
N THR A 2 -12.67 -21.40 3.09
CA THR A 2 -11.55 -20.47 2.94
C THR A 2 -11.22 -19.97 4.33
N ALA A 3 -10.02 -20.27 4.83
CA ALA A 3 -9.48 -19.55 5.97
C ALA A 3 -9.55 -18.05 5.61
N ALA A 4 -10.02 -17.21 6.53
CA ALA A 4 -9.94 -15.78 6.35
C ALA A 4 -8.44 -15.45 6.14
N GLY A 5 -8.06 -15.08 4.91
CA GLY A 5 -6.68 -14.73 4.61
C GLY A 5 -6.24 -13.56 5.48
N ASP A 6 -5.00 -13.60 5.96
CA ASP A 6 -4.46 -12.56 6.83
C ASP A 6 -4.48 -11.21 6.09
N VAL A 7 -5.10 -10.22 6.72
CA VAL A 7 -5.08 -8.84 6.20
C VAL A 7 -3.87 -8.13 6.81
N LEU A 8 -2.98 -7.64 5.94
CA LEU A 8 -1.78 -6.93 6.34
C LEU A 8 -1.92 -5.43 6.06
N VAL A 9 -1.45 -4.61 7.00
CA VAL A 9 -1.37 -3.15 6.86
C VAL A 9 0.09 -2.76 6.76
N VAL A 10 0.47 -2.14 5.64
CA VAL A 10 1.81 -1.63 5.37
C VAL A 10 1.81 -0.12 5.60
N LEU A 11 2.72 0.36 6.45
CA LEU A 11 2.81 1.77 6.83
C LEU A 11 4.16 2.35 6.41
N LEU A 12 4.16 3.23 5.41
CA LEU A 12 5.33 4.01 5.05
C LEU A 12 5.28 5.39 5.71
N ARG A 13 6.36 5.78 6.39
CA ARG A 13 6.42 7.05 7.12
C ARG A 13 6.84 8.22 6.23
N GLY A 14 6.28 9.39 6.48
CA GLY A 14 6.76 10.65 5.89
C GLY A 14 6.54 10.76 4.38
N ILE A 15 5.55 10.05 3.84
CA ILE A 15 5.18 10.10 2.42
C ILE A 15 4.31 11.32 2.13
N ASN A 16 4.63 12.04 1.04
CA ASN A 16 3.89 13.21 0.54
C ASN A 16 3.67 14.35 1.57
N VAL A 17 4.53 14.47 2.58
CA VAL A 17 4.48 15.57 3.57
C VAL A 17 5.46 16.69 3.21
N GLY A 18 5.02 17.95 3.33
CA GLY A 18 5.87 19.12 3.07
C GLY A 18 6.50 19.16 1.67
N GLY A 19 5.89 18.49 0.68
CA GLY A 19 6.41 18.37 -0.68
C GLY A 19 7.61 17.43 -0.83
N ARG A 20 8.00 16.71 0.22
CA ARG A 20 9.11 15.74 0.23
C ARG A 20 8.58 14.31 0.06
N HIS A 21 9.47 13.38 -0.30
CA HIS A 21 9.16 11.94 -0.46
C HIS A 21 7.90 11.70 -1.30
N LYS A 22 7.84 12.37 -2.46
CA LYS A 22 6.72 12.27 -3.39
C LYS A 22 6.60 10.84 -3.88
N LEU A 23 5.45 10.23 -3.61
CA LEU A 23 5.12 8.88 -4.04
C LEU A 23 3.70 8.86 -4.61
N PRO A 24 3.54 8.66 -5.92
CA PRO A 24 2.24 8.39 -6.51
C PRO A 24 1.67 7.08 -5.93
N MET A 25 0.45 7.12 -5.43
CA MET A 25 -0.22 5.92 -4.91
C MET A 25 -0.47 4.83 -5.96
N PRO A 26 -0.71 5.14 -7.25
CA PRO A 26 -0.75 4.11 -8.29
C PRO A 26 0.55 3.32 -8.38
N LEU A 27 1.70 4.00 -8.36
CA LEU A 27 3.02 3.35 -8.38
C LEU A 27 3.24 2.48 -7.14
N LEU A 28 2.83 2.94 -5.96
CA LEU A 28 2.90 2.13 -4.74
C LEU A 28 2.03 0.87 -4.84
N ARG A 29 0.82 0.98 -5.39
CA ARG A 29 -0.07 -0.16 -5.64
C ARG A 29 0.60 -1.17 -6.59
N GLU A 30 1.03 -0.71 -7.77
CA GLU A 30 1.68 -1.55 -8.79
C GLU A 30 2.93 -2.25 -8.22
N THR A 31 3.69 -1.56 -7.36
CA THR A 31 4.84 -2.15 -6.69
C THR A 31 4.43 -3.30 -5.79
N CYS A 32 3.41 -3.13 -4.94
CA CYS A 32 2.91 -4.22 -4.10
C CYS A 32 2.37 -5.40 -4.93
N GLU A 33 1.62 -5.12 -6.00
CA GLU A 33 1.13 -6.16 -6.92
C GLU A 33 2.29 -6.94 -7.56
N SER A 34 3.35 -6.24 -7.98
CA SER A 34 4.56 -6.88 -8.57
C SER A 34 5.33 -7.77 -7.58
N LEU A 35 5.15 -7.54 -6.28
CA LEU A 35 5.73 -8.34 -5.19
C LEU A 35 4.85 -9.55 -4.82
N GLY A 36 3.72 -9.74 -5.49
CA GLY A 36 2.78 -10.84 -5.24
C GLY A 36 1.72 -10.56 -4.18
N CYS A 37 1.61 -9.31 -3.70
CA CYS A 37 0.49 -8.94 -2.83
C CYS A 37 -0.82 -8.95 -3.63
N THR A 38 -1.91 -9.39 -2.99
CA THR A 38 -3.23 -9.41 -3.61
C THR A 38 -4.16 -8.40 -2.95
N ASP A 39 -5.25 -8.04 -3.63
CA ASP A 39 -6.25 -7.08 -3.15
C ASP A 39 -5.66 -5.73 -2.67
N VAL A 40 -4.64 -5.24 -3.36
CA VAL A 40 -3.85 -4.08 -2.95
C VAL A 40 -4.66 -2.78 -2.99
N THR A 41 -4.87 -2.19 -1.81
CA THR A 41 -5.58 -0.91 -1.67
C THR A 41 -4.69 0.12 -0.97
N THR A 42 -4.48 1.28 -1.61
CA THR A 42 -3.81 2.42 -0.99
C THR A 42 -4.80 3.35 -0.31
N TYR A 43 -4.39 3.98 0.79
CA TYR A 43 -5.21 4.95 1.53
C TYR A 43 -4.67 6.37 1.38
N ILE A 44 -5.43 7.22 0.68
CA ILE A 44 -5.11 8.64 0.39
C ILE A 44 -3.65 8.81 -0.08
N GLN A 45 -3.08 10.01 -0.01
CA GLN A 45 -1.66 10.24 -0.30
C GLN A 45 -0.74 9.95 0.90
N SER A 46 -1.05 8.94 1.72
CA SER A 46 -0.35 8.73 3.01
C SER A 46 0.80 7.71 2.97
N GLY A 47 0.90 6.90 1.91
CA GLY A 47 1.83 5.77 1.88
C GLY A 47 1.34 4.53 2.65
N ASN A 48 0.08 4.51 3.08
CA ASN A 48 -0.53 3.36 3.74
C ASN A 48 -1.17 2.41 2.71
N VAL A 49 -0.98 1.11 2.90
CA VAL A 49 -1.50 0.05 2.03
C VAL A 49 -2.17 -1.05 2.85
N VAL A 50 -3.28 -1.59 2.36
CA VAL A 50 -3.90 -2.83 2.81
C VAL A 50 -3.70 -3.89 1.74
N VAL A 51 -3.22 -5.07 2.14
CA VAL A 51 -3.01 -6.21 1.22
C VAL A 51 -3.55 -7.50 1.84
N ARG A 52 -3.84 -8.47 0.97
CA ARG A 52 -4.17 -9.86 1.31
C ARG A 52 -3.19 -10.82 0.66
#